data_AF-G3UT13-F1
#
_entry.id   AF-G3UT13-F1
#
_cell.length_a   1.000
_cell.length_b   1.000
_cell.length_c   1.000
_cell.angle_alpha   90.00
_cell.angle_beta   90.00
_cell.angle_gamma   90.00
#
_symmetry.space_group_name_H-M   'P 1'
#
loop_
_entity.id
_entity.type
_entity.pdbx_description
1 polymer ?
#
loop_
_entity_poly.entity_id
_entity_poly.type
_entity_poly.pdbx_seq_one_letter_code
_entity_poly.pdbx_strand_id
1 'polypeptide(L)'
;HSLPPSAYATVKAYSNFDADRDAAALEAAIKTKGVDEVTIINILTNRSNEQRQDIAFAYQRRTKKVCQTPNGSPPIAAQNAHPNELSAALKSALSGHLEAVILGLLKTPSQYDASELKAAMKGLGTDEDTLIEIICSRTNQELNEINRVYREMYKTELEKDIISDTSGDFRKLMVALAKGKRCEDTSVIDYELIDQDARELYDAGVKRKGTDVPKWINIMTERSVPHLQKGTI
;
A
#
# COMPACT_ATOMS: atom_id res chain seq x y z
N HIS A 1 1.64 7.71 -13.96
CA HIS A 1 2.87 7.12 -14.53
C HIS A 1 3.29 5.95 -13.63
N SER A 2 3.34 4.75 -14.19
CA SER A 2 3.78 3.54 -13.47
C SER A 2 5.29 3.64 -13.20
N LEU A 3 5.73 3.31 -11.98
CA LEU A 3 7.15 3.23 -11.66
C LEU A 3 7.84 2.21 -12.58
N PRO A 4 9.11 2.44 -12.99
CA PRO A 4 9.88 1.41 -13.66
C PRO A 4 9.97 0.17 -12.74
N PRO A 5 10.00 -1.05 -13.31
CA PRO A 5 10.13 -2.26 -12.50
C PRO A 5 11.35 -2.17 -11.59
N SER A 6 11.17 -2.38 -10.28
CA SER A 6 12.29 -2.38 -9.34
C SER A 6 13.27 -3.49 -9.74
N ALA A 7 14.54 -3.10 -9.95
CA ALA A 7 15.60 -4.05 -10.25
C ALA A 7 15.82 -5.09 -9.14
N TYR A 8 15.42 -4.74 -7.92
CA TYR A 8 15.56 -5.55 -6.71
C TYR A 8 14.31 -6.40 -6.39
N ALA A 9 13.27 -6.37 -7.23
CA ALA A 9 12.06 -7.15 -7.00
C ALA A 9 12.32 -8.67 -7.13
N THR A 10 11.78 -9.44 -6.18
CA THR A 10 11.86 -10.91 -6.16
C THR A 10 10.84 -11.55 -7.11
N VAL A 11 9.63 -11.00 -7.18
CA VAL A 11 8.61 -11.41 -8.16
C VAL A 11 8.70 -10.49 -9.37
N LYS A 12 8.89 -11.07 -10.56
CA LYS A 12 8.99 -10.35 -11.84
C LYS A 12 7.79 -10.68 -12.73
N ALA A 13 7.57 -9.85 -13.75
CA ALA A 13 6.55 -10.12 -14.75
C ALA A 13 6.84 -11.44 -15.47
N TYR A 14 5.82 -12.28 -15.60
CA TYR A 14 5.92 -13.55 -16.30
C TYR A 14 5.96 -13.31 -17.82
N SER A 15 6.97 -13.85 -18.52
CA SER A 15 7.26 -13.46 -19.91
C SER A 15 6.19 -13.90 -20.92
N ASN A 16 5.63 -15.11 -20.76
CA ASN A 16 4.62 -15.68 -21.66
C ASN A 16 3.22 -15.56 -21.05
N PHE A 17 2.88 -14.36 -20.59
CA PHE A 17 1.65 -14.11 -19.84
C PHE A 17 0.40 -14.11 -20.73
N ASP A 18 -0.65 -14.78 -20.25
CA ASP A 18 -1.96 -14.87 -20.87
C ASP A 18 -3.02 -14.85 -19.76
N ALA A 19 -3.66 -13.69 -19.58
CA ALA A 19 -4.62 -13.45 -18.51
C ALA A 19 -5.86 -14.37 -18.59
N ASP A 20 -6.35 -14.67 -19.81
CA ASP A 20 -7.52 -15.53 -20.00
C ASP A 20 -7.19 -16.98 -19.66
N ARG A 21 -5.97 -17.46 -20.00
CA ARG A 21 -5.49 -18.80 -19.61
C ARG A 21 -5.31 -18.93 -18.10
N ASP A 22 -4.66 -17.97 -17.46
CA ASP A 22 -4.46 -17.98 -16.01
C ASP A 22 -5.80 -17.91 -15.28
N ALA A 23 -6.74 -17.07 -15.74
CA ALA A 23 -8.09 -17.01 -15.19
C ALA A 23 -8.86 -18.34 -15.34
N ALA A 24 -8.69 -19.05 -16.46
CA ALA A 24 -9.27 -20.38 -16.66
C ALA A 24 -8.70 -21.43 -15.72
N ALA A 25 -7.38 -21.43 -15.54
CA ALA A 25 -6.70 -22.33 -14.61
C ALA A 25 -7.13 -22.07 -13.16
N LEU A 26 -7.22 -20.80 -12.74
CA LEU A 26 -7.71 -20.43 -11.42
C LEU A 26 -9.17 -20.86 -11.19
N GLU A 27 -10.04 -20.68 -12.18
CA GLU A 27 -11.44 -21.13 -12.06
C GLU A 27 -11.53 -22.66 -11.91
N ALA A 28 -10.76 -23.42 -12.69
CA ALA A 28 -10.71 -24.87 -12.60
C ALA A 28 -10.17 -25.31 -11.22
N ALA A 29 -9.11 -24.66 -10.74
CA ALA A 29 -8.52 -24.93 -9.44
C ALA A 29 -9.50 -24.68 -8.28
N ILE A 30 -10.23 -23.55 -8.32
CA ILE A 30 -11.25 -23.21 -7.32
C ILE A 30 -12.41 -24.21 -7.32
N LYS A 31 -12.85 -24.70 -8.49
CA LYS A 31 -13.98 -25.64 -8.61
C LYS A 31 -13.62 -27.10 -8.34
N THR A 32 -12.33 -27.43 -8.26
CA THR A 32 -11.88 -28.80 -8.02
C THR A 32 -12.29 -29.26 -6.63
N LYS A 33 -12.71 -30.52 -6.49
CA LYS A 33 -13.06 -31.08 -5.17
C LYS A 33 -11.84 -31.02 -4.25
N GLY A 34 -11.96 -30.28 -3.16
CA GLY A 34 -10.87 -30.05 -2.21
C GLY A 34 -9.98 -28.83 -2.53
N VAL A 35 -10.29 -28.07 -3.59
CA VAL A 35 -9.59 -26.86 -4.07
C VAL A 35 -8.13 -27.13 -4.41
N ASP A 36 -7.72 -26.84 -5.65
CA ASP A 36 -6.31 -26.97 -6.04
C ASP A 36 -5.52 -25.72 -5.63
N GLU A 37 -5.16 -25.66 -4.35
CA GLU A 37 -4.36 -24.58 -3.76
C GLU A 37 -2.99 -24.43 -4.43
N VAL A 38 -2.39 -25.55 -4.87
CA VAL A 38 -1.06 -25.58 -5.49
C VAL A 38 -1.08 -24.79 -6.81
N THR A 39 -2.10 -25.01 -7.64
CA THR A 39 -2.26 -24.23 -8.88
C THR A 39 -2.49 -22.75 -8.60
N ILE A 40 -3.31 -22.42 -7.59
CA ILE A 40 -3.59 -21.02 -7.20
C ILE A 40 -2.30 -20.31 -6.78
N ILE A 41 -1.52 -20.94 -5.91
CA ILE A 41 -0.22 -20.42 -5.44
C ILE A 41 0.73 -20.25 -6.62
N ASN A 42 0.95 -21.30 -7.40
CA ASN A 42 1.92 -21.30 -8.51
C ASN A 42 1.64 -20.23 -9.56
N ILE A 43 0.36 -19.90 -9.80
CA ILE A 43 -0.02 -18.80 -10.68
C ILE A 43 0.22 -17.48 -9.95
N LEU A 44 -0.47 -17.22 -8.84
CA LEU A 44 -0.51 -15.87 -8.26
C LEU A 44 0.84 -15.41 -7.69
N THR A 45 1.67 -16.30 -7.15
CA THR A 45 3.00 -15.91 -6.64
C THR A 45 4.04 -15.68 -7.74
N ASN A 46 3.78 -16.15 -8.97
CA ASN A 46 4.68 -16.01 -10.12
C ASN A 46 4.12 -15.07 -11.20
N ARG A 47 3.31 -14.08 -10.80
CA ARG A 47 2.80 -13.00 -11.67
C ARG A 47 3.06 -11.66 -10.99
N SER A 48 3.40 -10.64 -11.78
CA SER A 48 3.50 -9.28 -11.25
C SER A 48 2.12 -8.80 -10.77
N ASN A 49 2.08 -7.77 -9.91
CA ASN A 49 0.81 -7.24 -9.44
C ASN A 49 -0.08 -6.75 -10.60
N GLU A 50 0.51 -6.11 -11.61
CA GLU A 50 -0.18 -5.68 -12.83
C GLU A 50 -0.82 -6.86 -13.56
N GLN A 51 -0.07 -7.95 -13.77
CA GLN A 51 -0.61 -9.19 -14.36
C GLN A 51 -1.74 -9.78 -13.52
N ARG A 52 -1.68 -9.69 -12.18
CA ARG A 52 -2.78 -10.14 -11.32
C ARG A 52 -4.05 -9.30 -11.50
N GLN A 53 -3.92 -7.99 -11.77
CA GLN A 53 -5.06 -7.14 -12.10
C GLN A 53 -5.71 -7.58 -13.42
N ASP A 54 -4.90 -7.90 -14.44
CA ASP A 54 -5.38 -8.41 -15.72
C ASP A 54 -6.07 -9.78 -15.57
N ILE A 55 -5.50 -10.68 -14.77
CA ILE A 55 -6.11 -11.99 -14.45
C ILE A 55 -7.47 -11.78 -13.76
N ALA A 56 -7.55 -10.89 -12.76
CA ALA A 56 -8.80 -10.61 -12.07
C ALA A 56 -9.88 -10.07 -13.01
N PHE A 57 -9.50 -9.19 -13.94
CA PHE A 57 -10.40 -8.67 -14.97
C PHE A 57 -10.85 -9.77 -15.96
N ALA A 58 -9.92 -10.61 -16.43
CA ALA A 58 -10.23 -11.74 -17.30
C ALA A 58 -11.14 -12.76 -16.62
N TYR A 59 -10.91 -13.06 -15.34
CA TYR A 59 -11.76 -13.92 -14.53
C TYR A 59 -13.18 -13.37 -14.44
N GLN A 60 -13.32 -12.07 -14.10
CA GLN A 60 -14.63 -11.41 -14.05
C GLN A 60 -15.37 -11.45 -15.39
N ARG A 61 -14.68 -11.25 -16.51
CA ARG A 61 -15.29 -11.38 -17.86
C ARG A 61 -15.81 -12.79 -18.11
N ARG A 62 -15.09 -13.82 -17.65
CA ARG A 62 -15.46 -15.23 -17.84
C ARG A 62 -16.67 -15.59 -16.98
N THR A 63 -16.74 -15.12 -15.74
CA THR A 63 -17.86 -15.41 -14.84
C THR A 63 -19.11 -14.55 -15.13
N LYS A 64 -18.94 -13.30 -15.58
CA LYS A 64 -20.06 -12.40 -15.93
C LYS A 64 -20.60 -12.56 -17.35
N LYS A 65 -20.13 -13.55 -18.12
CA LYS A 65 -20.69 -13.90 -19.43
C LYS A 65 -22.15 -14.43 -19.40
N VAL A 66 -22.84 -14.31 -18.26
CA VAL A 66 -24.29 -14.48 -18.11
C VAL A 66 -25.08 -13.16 -18.27
N CYS A 67 -24.44 -11.99 -18.29
CA CYS A 67 -25.15 -10.71 -18.54
C CYS A 67 -24.31 -9.75 -19.39
N GLN A 68 -24.44 -9.82 -20.72
CA GLN A 68 -24.04 -8.72 -21.60
C GLN A 68 -25.27 -7.92 -22.01
N THR A 69 -25.23 -6.60 -21.82
CA THR A 69 -26.06 -5.66 -22.58
C THR A 69 -25.31 -5.25 -23.86
N PRO A 70 -26.01 -4.76 -24.91
CA PRO A 70 -25.53 -4.84 -26.30
C PRO A 70 -24.40 -3.88 -26.71
N ASN A 71 -23.96 -2.94 -25.88
CA ASN A 71 -23.04 -1.88 -26.31
C ASN A 71 -21.68 -2.02 -25.60
N GLY A 72 -20.77 -2.72 -26.27
CA GLY A 72 -19.46 -3.17 -25.80
C GLY A 72 -18.39 -2.09 -25.62
N SER A 73 -18.64 -1.11 -24.75
CA SER A 73 -17.60 -0.22 -24.24
C SER A 73 -17.40 -0.48 -22.74
N PRO A 74 -16.20 -0.88 -22.28
CA PRO A 74 -15.96 -1.05 -20.84
C PRO A 74 -15.92 0.34 -20.18
N PRO A 75 -16.70 0.59 -19.11
CA PRO A 75 -16.54 1.81 -18.34
C PRO A 75 -15.20 1.76 -17.59
N ILE A 76 -14.40 2.82 -17.77
CA ILE A 76 -13.11 3.08 -17.10
C ILE A 76 -13.27 3.19 -15.55
N ALA A 77 -14.52 3.19 -15.05
CA ALA A 77 -14.88 3.42 -13.65
C ALA A 77 -15.13 2.16 -12.79
N ALA A 78 -14.95 0.94 -13.31
CA ALA A 78 -15.30 -0.28 -12.58
C ALA A 78 -14.17 -0.88 -11.71
N GLN A 79 -13.03 -0.19 -11.56
CA GLN A 79 -11.85 -0.74 -10.88
C GLN A 79 -11.86 -0.58 -9.35
N ASN A 80 -12.72 0.27 -8.80
CA ASN A 80 -12.52 0.77 -7.43
C ASN A 80 -13.67 0.42 -6.48
N ALA A 81 -13.28 -0.20 -5.36
CA ALA A 81 -14.01 -0.41 -4.10
C ALA A 81 -14.83 -1.71 -3.89
N HIS A 82 -15.09 -2.54 -4.90
CA HIS A 82 -15.70 -3.87 -4.67
C HIS A 82 -14.68 -5.00 -4.75
N PRO A 83 -14.80 -6.06 -3.93
CA PRO A 83 -14.04 -7.30 -4.16
C PRO A 83 -14.34 -7.74 -5.59
N ASN A 84 -13.32 -7.78 -6.44
CA ASN A 84 -13.49 -8.34 -7.77
C ASN A 84 -13.94 -9.82 -7.64
N GLU A 85 -14.64 -10.35 -8.63
CA GLU A 85 -15.23 -11.69 -8.57
C GLU A 85 -14.20 -12.77 -8.23
N LEU A 86 -12.95 -12.60 -8.70
CA LEU A 86 -11.85 -13.50 -8.38
C LEU A 86 -11.54 -13.49 -6.87
N SER A 87 -11.47 -12.31 -6.25
CA SER A 87 -11.24 -12.17 -4.80
C SER A 87 -12.37 -12.82 -4.00
N ALA A 88 -13.63 -12.64 -4.42
CA ALA A 88 -14.78 -13.27 -3.75
C ALA A 88 -14.75 -14.80 -3.88
N ALA A 89 -14.43 -15.32 -5.07
CA ALA A 89 -14.31 -16.75 -5.32
C ALA A 89 -13.18 -17.37 -4.49
N LEU A 90 -12.00 -16.75 -4.46
CA LEU A 90 -10.86 -17.22 -3.67
C LEU A 90 -11.12 -17.13 -2.17
N LYS A 91 -11.80 -16.07 -1.70
CA LYS A 91 -12.24 -15.96 -0.31
C LYS A 91 -13.18 -17.08 0.13
N SER A 92 -13.99 -17.59 -0.80
CA SER A 92 -14.92 -18.68 -0.51
C SER A 92 -14.26 -20.07 -0.60
N ALA A 93 -13.11 -20.16 -1.27
CA ALA A 93 -12.40 -21.40 -1.55
C ALA A 93 -11.21 -21.64 -0.60
N LEU A 94 -10.59 -20.57 -0.11
CA LEU A 94 -9.41 -20.63 0.75
C LEU A 94 -9.79 -20.31 2.21
N SER A 95 -8.89 -20.61 3.14
CA SER A 95 -9.05 -20.22 4.55
C SER A 95 -7.71 -19.90 5.21
N GLY A 96 -7.77 -19.26 6.39
CA GLY A 96 -6.61 -19.03 7.24
C GLY A 96 -5.54 -18.13 6.61
N HIS A 97 -4.26 -18.42 6.88
CA HIS A 97 -3.14 -17.60 6.41
C HIS A 97 -3.00 -17.59 4.88
N LEU A 98 -3.32 -18.71 4.22
CA LEU A 98 -3.25 -18.78 2.76
C LEU A 98 -4.26 -17.83 2.12
N GLU A 99 -5.51 -17.80 2.62
CA GLU A 99 -6.53 -16.84 2.17
C GLU A 99 -6.02 -15.40 2.31
N ALA A 100 -5.47 -15.04 3.48
CA ALA A 100 -4.97 -13.70 3.75
C ALA A 100 -3.87 -13.29 2.75
N VAL A 101 -2.89 -14.16 2.50
CA VAL A 101 -1.81 -13.92 1.54
C VAL A 101 -2.37 -13.73 0.14
N ILE A 102 -3.20 -14.66 -0.34
CA ILE A 102 -3.73 -14.62 -1.71
C ILE A 102 -4.61 -13.38 -1.93
N LEU A 103 -5.48 -13.03 -0.99
CA LEU A 103 -6.30 -11.82 -1.08
C LEU A 103 -5.48 -10.54 -0.94
N GLY A 104 -4.34 -10.57 -0.25
CA GLY A 104 -3.37 -9.48 -0.22
C GLY A 104 -2.73 -9.28 -1.58
N LEU A 105 -2.24 -10.36 -2.19
CA LEU A 105 -1.53 -10.35 -3.48
C LEU A 105 -2.37 -9.84 -4.65
N LEU A 106 -3.71 -9.92 -4.56
CA LEU A 106 -4.64 -9.44 -5.59
C LEU A 106 -4.95 -7.95 -5.53
N LYS A 107 -4.72 -7.30 -4.39
CA LYS A 107 -4.89 -5.84 -4.29
C LYS A 107 -3.74 -5.13 -4.99
N THR A 108 -3.97 -3.95 -5.55
CA THR A 108 -2.85 -3.07 -5.92
C THR A 108 -2.07 -2.68 -4.65
N PRO A 109 -0.78 -2.27 -4.75
CA PRO A 109 -0.01 -1.90 -3.55
C PRO A 109 -0.75 -0.89 -2.66
N SER A 110 -1.29 0.17 -3.24
CA SER A 110 -2.02 1.20 -2.50
C SER A 110 -3.38 0.75 -1.97
N GLN A 111 -4.05 -0.20 -2.63
CA GLN A 111 -5.27 -0.82 -2.08
C GLN A 111 -4.95 -1.72 -0.88
N TYR A 112 -3.83 -2.45 -0.93
CA TYR A 112 -3.35 -3.27 0.18
C TYR A 112 -3.04 -2.38 1.38
N ASP A 113 -2.15 -1.40 1.21
CA ASP A 113 -1.75 -0.47 2.27
C ASP A 113 -2.96 0.28 2.85
N ALA A 114 -3.88 0.77 2.01
CA ALA A 114 -5.09 1.42 2.49
C ALA A 114 -5.96 0.49 3.33
N SER A 115 -6.05 -0.80 2.97
CA SER A 115 -6.81 -1.78 3.74
C SER A 115 -6.16 -2.18 5.06
N GLU A 116 -4.84 -2.29 5.10
CA GLU A 116 -4.09 -2.55 6.33
C GLU A 116 -4.18 -1.36 7.28
N LEU A 117 -4.02 -0.13 6.77
CA LEU A 117 -4.21 1.09 7.56
C LEU A 117 -5.63 1.18 8.13
N LYS A 118 -6.66 0.85 7.33
CA LYS A 118 -8.04 0.86 7.83
C LYS A 118 -8.26 -0.21 8.90
N ALA A 119 -7.66 -1.39 8.73
CA ALA A 119 -7.74 -2.47 9.70
C ALA A 119 -7.03 -2.10 11.02
N ALA A 120 -5.85 -1.48 10.93
CA ALA A 120 -5.06 -1.05 12.09
C ALA A 120 -5.78 -0.02 12.96
N MET A 121 -6.62 0.83 12.35
CA MET A 121 -7.43 1.84 13.05
C MET A 121 -8.87 1.39 13.30
N LYS A 122 -9.16 0.09 13.23
CA LYS A 122 -10.53 -0.41 13.44
C LYS A 122 -10.72 -0.94 14.85
N GLY A 123 -11.69 -0.36 15.58
CA GLY A 123 -12.17 -0.90 16.84
C GLY A 123 -11.73 -0.06 18.04
N LEU A 124 -11.65 -0.67 19.22
CA LEU A 124 -11.12 0.00 20.40
C LEU A 124 -9.61 -0.22 20.48
N GLY A 125 -8.86 0.86 20.37
CA GLY A 125 -7.40 0.84 20.27
C GLY A 125 -6.92 0.91 18.82
N THR A 126 -5.61 0.96 18.65
CA THR A 126 -4.94 1.06 17.35
C THR A 126 -3.81 0.05 17.31
N ASP A 127 -3.68 -0.67 16.20
CA ASP A 127 -2.47 -1.43 15.89
C ASP A 127 -1.39 -0.43 15.46
N GLU A 128 -0.69 0.11 16.47
CA GLU A 128 0.35 1.14 16.27
C GLU A 128 1.52 0.59 15.45
N ASP A 129 1.85 -0.69 15.56
CA ASP A 129 2.95 -1.31 14.83
C ASP A 129 2.70 -1.29 13.31
N THR A 130 1.51 -1.73 12.88
CA THR A 130 1.12 -1.69 11.45
C THR A 130 1.03 -0.25 10.93
N LEU A 131 0.48 0.67 11.73
CA LEU A 131 0.38 2.08 11.36
C LEU A 131 1.77 2.70 11.17
N ILE A 132 2.69 2.47 12.11
CA ILE A 132 4.07 2.97 12.07
C ILE A 132 4.81 2.36 10.87
N GLU A 133 4.70 1.04 10.67
CA GLU A 133 5.39 0.36 9.57
C GLU A 133 5.05 0.98 8.22
N ILE A 134 3.77 1.14 7.92
CA ILE A 134 3.32 1.66 6.63
C ILE A 134 3.65 3.15 6.50
N ILE A 135 3.29 3.98 7.49
CA ILE A 135 3.46 5.44 7.37
C ILE A 135 4.93 5.86 7.35
N CYS A 136 5.81 5.16 8.08
CA CYS A 136 7.23 5.51 8.14
C CYS A 136 8.07 4.94 6.98
N SER A 137 7.60 3.90 6.27
CA SER A 137 8.37 3.26 5.20
C SER A 137 7.99 3.68 3.79
N ARG A 138 6.81 4.27 3.59
CA ARG A 138 6.32 4.67 2.26
C ARG A 138 6.90 6.02 1.82
N THR A 139 7.19 6.10 0.53
CA THR A 139 7.66 7.31 -0.16
C THR A 139 6.54 8.33 -0.32
N ASN A 140 6.89 9.58 -0.67
CA ASN A 140 5.90 10.61 -1.01
C ASN A 140 4.92 10.15 -2.09
N GLN A 141 5.42 9.53 -3.16
CA GLN A 141 4.58 9.05 -4.25
C GLN A 141 3.60 7.97 -3.77
N GLU A 142 4.06 7.00 -3.00
CA GLU A 142 3.22 5.92 -2.46
C GLU A 142 2.17 6.47 -1.51
N LEU A 143 2.54 7.36 -0.57
CA LEU A 143 1.60 7.98 0.37
C LEU A 143 0.53 8.82 -0.33
N ASN A 144 0.88 9.56 -1.38
CA ASN A 144 -0.09 10.31 -2.16
C ASN A 144 -1.11 9.39 -2.84
N GLU A 145 -0.67 8.25 -3.37
CA GLU A 145 -1.57 7.26 -3.98
C GLU A 145 -2.41 6.52 -2.92
N ILE A 146 -1.83 6.16 -1.78
CA ILE A 146 -2.56 5.59 -0.64
C ILE A 146 -3.67 6.55 -0.19
N ASN A 147 -3.38 7.84 -0.02
CA ASN A 147 -4.38 8.84 0.35
C ASN A 147 -5.54 8.91 -0.65
N ARG A 148 -5.24 8.86 -1.95
CA ARG A 148 -6.26 8.85 -3.01
C ARG A 148 -7.14 7.59 -2.91
N VAL A 149 -6.50 6.41 -2.86
CA VAL A 149 -7.19 5.11 -2.84
C VAL A 149 -7.98 4.91 -1.56
N TYR A 150 -7.44 5.30 -0.40
CA TYR A 150 -8.12 5.23 0.90
C TYR A 150 -9.45 6.02 0.87
N ARG A 151 -9.42 7.25 0.33
CA ARG A 151 -10.62 8.08 0.16
C ARG A 151 -11.64 7.44 -0.78
N GLU A 152 -11.18 6.81 -1.86
CA GLU A 152 -12.06 6.10 -2.78
C GLU A 152 -12.70 4.86 -2.15
N MET A 153 -11.97 4.10 -1.35
CA MET A 153 -12.45 2.87 -0.72
C MET A 153 -13.37 3.14 0.47
N TYR A 154 -13.01 4.09 1.34
CA TYR A 154 -13.66 4.27 2.65
C TYR A 154 -14.49 5.54 2.77
N LYS A 155 -14.49 6.40 1.74
CA LYS A 155 -15.26 7.66 1.69
C LYS A 155 -14.94 8.60 2.86
N THR A 156 -13.73 8.49 3.42
CA THR A 156 -13.15 9.35 4.46
C THR A 156 -11.67 9.59 4.13
N GLU A 157 -11.05 10.58 4.76
CA GLU A 157 -9.62 10.88 4.55
C GLU A 157 -8.77 10.10 5.54
N LEU A 158 -7.64 9.55 5.07
CA LEU A 158 -6.70 8.84 5.95
C LEU A 158 -6.24 9.73 7.12
N GLU A 159 -5.95 11.01 6.86
CA GLU A 159 -5.58 11.98 7.91
C GLU A 159 -6.66 12.11 9.00
N LYS A 160 -7.95 12.10 8.62
CA LYS A 160 -9.06 12.19 9.59
C LYS A 160 -9.13 10.96 10.47
N ASP A 161 -9.00 9.77 9.88
CA ASP A 161 -9.01 8.51 10.61
C ASP A 161 -7.77 8.41 11.53
N ILE A 162 -6.58 8.83 11.09
CA ILE A 162 -5.40 8.91 11.96
C ILE A 162 -5.65 9.84 13.14
N ILE A 163 -6.27 11.01 12.91
CA ILE A 163 -6.59 11.97 13.97
C ILE A 163 -7.60 11.41 14.96
N SER A 164 -8.59 10.62 14.51
CA SER A 164 -9.57 10.03 15.42
C SER A 164 -8.98 8.95 16.32
N ASP A 165 -8.02 8.17 15.81
CA ASP A 165 -7.55 6.96 16.48
C ASP A 165 -6.24 7.16 17.26
N THR A 166 -5.43 8.16 16.91
CA THR A 166 -4.16 8.45 17.63
C THR A 166 -4.29 9.70 18.51
N SER A 167 -3.33 9.99 19.39
CA SER A 167 -3.32 11.25 20.18
C SER A 167 -1.91 11.79 20.45
N GLY A 168 -1.82 12.96 21.07
CA GLY A 168 -0.55 13.56 21.49
C GLY A 168 0.44 13.83 20.35
N ASP A 169 1.73 13.72 20.64
CA ASP A 169 2.79 13.93 19.65
C ASP A 169 2.88 12.77 18.64
N PHE A 170 2.45 11.57 19.02
CA PHE A 170 2.33 10.43 18.09
C PHE A 170 1.38 10.76 16.94
N ARG A 171 0.19 11.32 17.23
CA ARG A 171 -0.74 11.83 16.20
C ARG A 171 -0.06 12.84 15.28
N LYS A 172 0.64 13.82 15.86
CA LYS A 172 1.28 14.89 15.09
C LYS A 172 2.31 14.32 14.11
N LEU A 173 3.12 13.35 14.54
CA LEU A 173 4.11 12.69 13.70
C LEU A 173 3.45 11.88 12.58
N MET A 174 2.47 11.02 12.90
CA MET A 174 1.78 10.19 11.91
C MET A 174 1.06 11.04 10.86
N VAL A 175 0.38 12.12 11.28
CA VAL A 175 -0.27 13.06 10.36
C VAL A 175 0.74 13.79 9.48
N ALA A 176 1.89 14.21 10.04
CA ALA A 176 2.92 14.90 9.26
C ALA A 176 3.52 13.99 8.17
N LEU A 177 3.83 12.74 8.51
CA LEU A 177 4.33 11.75 7.57
C LEU A 177 3.29 11.37 6.52
N ALA A 178 2.05 11.05 6.94
CA ALA A 178 0.98 10.59 6.05
C ALA A 178 0.63 11.57 4.93
N LYS A 179 0.99 12.86 5.06
CA LYS A 179 0.83 13.86 4.00
C LYS A 179 1.67 13.59 2.77
N GLY A 180 2.78 12.85 2.88
CA GLY A 180 3.65 12.53 1.74
C GLY A 180 4.22 13.78 1.05
N LYS A 181 4.66 14.77 1.86
CA LYS A 181 5.18 16.07 1.41
C LYS A 181 6.62 16.34 1.87
N ARG A 182 7.40 15.29 2.10
CA ARG A 182 8.83 15.43 2.42
C ARG A 182 9.54 16.17 1.27
N CYS A 183 10.57 16.97 1.56
CA CYS A 183 11.41 17.55 0.51
C CYS A 183 12.00 16.44 -0.36
N GLU A 184 11.88 16.59 -1.67
CA GLU A 184 12.49 15.69 -2.64
C GLU A 184 14.02 15.84 -2.64
N ASP A 185 14.70 14.78 -3.07
CA ASP A 185 16.16 14.75 -3.14
C ASP A 185 16.65 15.77 -4.17
N THR A 186 17.53 16.66 -3.74
CA THR A 186 18.22 17.61 -4.62
C THR A 186 19.66 17.15 -4.87
N SER A 187 20.24 17.57 -5.99
CA SER A 187 21.64 17.28 -6.30
C SER A 187 22.65 18.07 -5.47
N VAL A 188 22.18 19.09 -4.74
CA VAL A 188 23.03 20.01 -3.96
C VAL A 188 22.97 19.61 -2.49
N ILE A 189 24.13 19.40 -1.88
CA ILE A 189 24.25 19.10 -0.46
C ILE A 189 24.39 20.41 0.31
N ASP A 190 23.43 20.71 1.17
CA ASP A 190 23.47 21.88 2.05
C ASP A 190 24.12 21.52 3.40
N TYR A 191 25.45 21.65 3.46
CA TYR A 191 26.22 21.31 4.66
C TYR A 191 25.92 22.24 5.85
N GLU A 192 25.55 23.50 5.59
CA GLU A 192 25.22 24.47 6.64
C GLU A 192 23.90 24.07 7.29
N LEU A 193 22.88 23.75 6.49
CA LEU A 193 21.60 23.27 7.01
C LEU A 193 21.73 21.92 7.73
N ILE A 194 22.59 21.01 7.25
CA ILE A 194 22.85 19.73 7.93
C ILE A 194 23.40 19.97 9.34
N ASP A 195 24.43 20.80 9.49
CA ASP A 195 25.02 21.13 10.79
C ASP A 195 24.03 21.89 11.68
N GLN A 196 23.23 22.80 11.11
CA GLN A 196 22.17 23.48 11.84
C GLN A 196 21.11 22.49 12.37
N ASP A 197 20.56 21.63 11.51
CA ASP A 197 19.53 20.66 11.91
C ASP A 197 20.07 19.69 12.98
N ALA A 198 21.32 19.24 12.87
CA ALA A 198 21.96 18.38 13.87
C ALA A 198 22.05 19.06 15.24
N ARG A 199 22.46 20.34 15.27
CA ARG A 199 22.49 21.14 16.50
C ARG A 199 21.09 21.37 17.06
N GLU A 200 20.12 21.69 16.20
CA GLU A 200 18.73 21.89 16.63
C GLU A 200 18.12 20.62 17.23
N LEU A 201 18.41 19.44 16.67
CA LEU A 201 17.98 18.16 17.24
C LEU A 201 18.64 17.87 18.60
N TYR A 202 19.95 18.13 18.74
CA TYR A 202 20.68 17.97 20.00
C TYR A 202 20.14 18.91 21.09
N ASP A 203 19.95 20.18 20.74
CA ASP A 203 19.42 21.22 21.62
C ASP A 203 17.95 20.94 22.01
N ALA A 204 17.17 20.36 21.10
CA ALA A 204 15.78 19.96 21.32
C ALA A 204 15.63 18.73 22.22
N GLY A 205 16.67 17.92 22.41
CA GLY A 205 16.60 16.68 23.19
C GLY A 205 17.69 16.59 24.26
N VAL A 206 18.84 16.03 23.88
CA VAL A 206 19.90 15.61 24.80
C VAL A 206 20.44 16.74 25.67
N LYS A 207 20.55 17.96 25.13
CA LYS A 207 21.13 19.11 25.86
C LYS A 207 20.25 19.65 26.98
N ARG A 208 18.95 19.37 26.95
CA ARG A 208 17.95 19.99 27.83
C ARG A 208 17.24 18.94 28.70
N LYS A 209 16.57 19.40 29.74
CA LYS A 209 15.63 18.56 30.50
C LYS A 209 14.28 18.53 29.76
N GLY A 210 13.78 17.33 29.49
CA GLY A 210 12.61 17.11 28.62
C GLY A 210 12.98 17.20 27.13
N THR A 211 11.99 17.11 26.23
CA THR A 211 12.23 17.08 24.78
C THR A 211 11.28 18.04 24.07
N ASP A 212 11.81 18.84 23.14
CA ASP A 212 11.03 19.59 22.15
C ASP A 212 10.67 18.68 20.98
N VAL A 213 9.66 17.84 21.20
CA VAL A 213 9.16 16.88 20.21
C VAL A 213 8.66 17.56 18.93
N PRO A 214 7.96 18.71 18.96
CA PRO A 214 7.58 19.43 17.75
C PRO A 214 8.77 19.77 16.83
N LYS A 215 9.92 20.18 17.40
CA LYS A 215 11.14 20.42 16.61
C LYS A 215 11.65 19.14 15.94
N TRP A 216 11.65 18.02 16.66
CA TRP A 216 12.01 16.71 16.10
C TRP A 216 11.08 16.30 14.95
N ILE A 217 9.76 16.43 15.13
CA ILE A 217 8.77 16.11 14.10
C ILE A 217 9.00 16.96 12.84
N ASN A 218 9.19 18.26 12.98
CA ASN A 218 9.42 19.14 11.83
C ASN A 218 10.64 18.70 11.01
N ILE A 219 11.81 18.56 11.64
CA ILE A 219 13.05 18.20 10.93
C ILE A 219 12.92 16.79 10.30
N MET A 220 12.45 15.80 11.06
CA MET A 220 12.40 14.41 10.61
C MET A 220 11.34 14.11 9.56
N THR A 221 10.32 14.97 9.40
CA THR A 221 9.26 14.78 8.40
C THR A 221 9.39 15.66 7.16
N GLU A 222 10.09 16.80 7.27
CA GLU A 222 10.22 17.75 6.16
C GLU A 222 11.50 17.57 5.34
N ARG A 223 12.65 17.22 5.95
CA ARG A 223 13.91 17.08 5.21
C ARG A 223 13.96 15.84 4.34
N SER A 224 14.71 15.88 3.24
CA SER A 224 14.91 14.71 2.37
C SER A 224 15.65 13.57 3.10
N VAL A 225 15.48 12.33 2.64
CA VAL A 225 16.11 11.17 3.28
C VAL A 225 17.65 11.26 3.24
N PRO A 226 18.29 11.59 2.11
CA PRO A 226 19.74 11.74 2.05
C PRO A 226 20.28 12.87 2.93
N HIS A 227 19.50 13.95 3.12
CA HIS A 227 19.87 15.04 4.05
C HIS A 227 19.93 14.53 5.48
N LEU A 228 18.86 13.86 5.93
CA LEU A 228 18.76 13.33 7.29
C LEU A 228 19.86 12.30 7.60
N GLN A 229 20.19 11.42 6.65
CA GLN A 229 21.24 10.41 6.80
C GLN A 229 22.63 11.01 7.03
N LYS A 230 22.91 12.19 6.46
CA LYS A 230 24.22 12.85 6.59
C LYS A 230 24.38 13.60 7.91
N GLY A 231 23.27 14.03 8.52
CA GLY A 231 23.28 14.75 9.80
C GLY A 231 23.19 13.86 11.04
N THR A 232 23.01 12.54 10.90
CA THR A 232 22.81 11.60 12.03
C THR A 232 24.07 10.85 12.46
N ILE A 233 25.28 11.34 12.14
CA ILE A 233 26.56 10.75 12.52
C ILE A 233 27.20 11.51 13.68
#